data_AF-A0A329CD64-F1
#
_entry.id   AF-A0A329CD64-F1
#
_cell.length_a   1.000
_cell.length_b   1.000
_cell.length_c   1.000
_cell.angle_alpha   90.00
_cell.angle_beta   90.00
_cell.angle_gamma   90.00
#
_symmetry.space_group_name_H-M   'P 1'
#
loop_
_entity.id
_entity.type
_entity.pdbx_description
1 polymer ?
#
loop_
_entity_poly.entity_id
_entity_poly.type
_entity_poly.pdbx_seq_one_letter_code
_entity_poly.pdbx_strand_id
1 'polypeptide(L)'
;MDSNLVVRALSALAHESRLAIFRMLVVAGPEGLPAGEIAQRLALSPSSLSFHLKDLSHTELVKPRQQGRFVIYTANFDAMVGLIGFLTENCCAGAACAVDDLPDCCTKPAKASDEQC
;
A
#
# COMPACT_ATOMS: atom_id res chain seq x y z
N MET A 1 -15.04 6.53 -3.71
CA MET A 1 -14.82 5.77 -2.46
C MET A 1 -15.92 6.15 -1.48
N ASP A 2 -16.39 5.26 -0.61
CA ASP A 2 -17.41 5.59 0.40
C ASP A 2 -16.78 6.30 1.63
N SER A 3 -17.48 7.25 2.24
CA SER A 3 -16.96 8.05 3.37
C SER A 3 -16.66 7.20 4.61
N ASN A 4 -17.45 6.16 4.89
CA ASN A 4 -17.17 5.24 6.00
C ASN A 4 -15.86 4.47 5.78
N LEU A 5 -15.66 4.00 4.54
CA LEU A 5 -14.43 3.31 4.16
C LEU A 5 -13.21 4.23 4.29
N VAL A 6 -13.31 5.50 3.89
CA VAL A 6 -12.25 6.50 4.04
C VAL A 6 -11.86 6.69 5.51
N VAL A 7 -12.84 6.91 6.40
CA VAL A 7 -12.58 7.07 7.85
C VAL A 7 -11.88 5.83 8.42
N ARG A 8 -12.31 4.64 8.02
CA ARG A 8 -11.69 3.38 8.47
C ARG A 8 -10.28 3.21 7.93
N ALA A 9 -10.02 3.54 6.67
CA ALA A 9 -8.68 3.48 6.06
C ALA A 9 -7.71 4.45 6.75
N LEU A 10 -8.13 5.69 7.00
CA LEU A 10 -7.34 6.66 7.77
C LEU A 10 -7.07 6.19 9.19
N SER A 11 -8.10 5.65 9.86
CA SER A 11 -7.96 5.08 11.21
C SER A 11 -6.98 3.89 11.22
N ALA A 12 -6.96 3.07 10.16
CA ALA A 12 -5.98 1.99 10.01
C ALA A 12 -4.55 2.54 9.84
N LEU A 13 -4.37 3.57 9.02
CA LEU A 13 -3.06 4.20 8.80
C LEU A 13 -2.56 5.03 9.99
N ALA A 14 -3.45 5.53 10.86
CA ALA A 14 -3.13 6.26 12.08
C ALA A 14 -2.54 5.38 13.21
N HIS A 15 -1.67 4.44 12.86
CA HIS A 15 -0.93 3.59 13.78
C HIS A 15 0.44 3.28 13.19
N GLU A 16 1.50 3.49 13.97
CA GLU A 16 2.90 3.42 13.51
C GLU A 16 3.22 2.11 12.78
N SER A 17 2.95 0.95 13.40
CA SER A 17 3.18 -0.36 12.78
C SER A 17 2.41 -0.57 11.47
N ARG A 18 1.14 -0.16 11.40
CA ARG A 18 0.32 -0.34 10.18
C ARG A 18 0.80 0.56 9.05
N LEU A 19 1.19 1.79 9.35
CA LEU A 19 1.80 2.69 8.38
C LEU A 19 3.15 2.15 7.89
N ALA A 20 3.99 1.63 8.79
CA ALA A 20 5.27 1.02 8.44
C ALA A 20 5.09 -0.21 7.53
N ILE A 21 4.13 -1.10 7.84
CA ILE A 21 3.76 -2.24 7.00
C ILE A 21 3.33 -1.76 5.62
N PHE A 22 2.38 -0.82 5.55
CA PHE A 22 1.87 -0.32 4.27
C PHE A 22 2.99 0.30 3.42
N ARG A 23 3.83 1.17 4.00
CA ARG A 23 4.96 1.79 3.29
C ARG A 23 5.98 0.76 2.80
N MET A 24 6.26 -0.27 3.59
CA MET A 24 7.13 -1.37 3.16
C MET A 24 6.54 -2.11 1.95
N LEU A 25 5.24 -2.38 1.97
CA LEU A 25 4.55 -3.02 0.85
C LEU A 25 4.50 -2.14 -0.41
N VAL A 26 4.41 -0.82 -0.26
CA VAL A 26 4.53 0.14 -1.37
C VAL A 26 5.91 0.04 -2.03
N VAL A 27 6.99 -0.03 -1.23
CA VAL A 27 8.36 -0.18 -1.74
C VAL A 27 8.57 -1.55 -2.39
N ALA A 28 7.95 -2.61 -1.86
CA ALA A 28 7.98 -3.95 -2.46
C ALA A 28 7.23 -4.02 -3.81
N GLY A 29 6.33 -3.07 -4.08
CA GLY A 29 5.60 -2.99 -5.34
C GLY A 29 4.63 -4.17 -5.55
N PRO A 30 4.30 -4.50 -6.81
CA PRO A 30 3.28 -5.50 -7.13
C PRO A 30 3.64 -6.93 -6.74
N GLU A 31 4.94 -7.22 -6.55
CA GLU A 31 5.38 -8.54 -6.10
C GLU A 31 5.01 -8.79 -4.64
N GLY A 32 5.01 -7.75 -3.82
CA GLY A 32 4.67 -7.82 -2.40
C GLY A 32 5.70 -8.57 -1.55
N LEU A 33 5.32 -8.93 -0.33
CA LEU A 33 6.18 -9.67 0.61
C LEU A 33 5.40 -10.75 1.36
N PRO A 34 6.02 -11.90 1.68
CA PRO A 34 5.43 -12.89 2.57
C PRO A 34 5.32 -12.33 4.00
N ALA A 35 4.27 -12.70 4.73
CA ALA A 35 4.04 -12.23 6.10
C ALA A 35 5.26 -12.43 7.02
N GLY A 36 5.94 -13.57 6.91
CA GLY A 36 7.13 -13.86 7.72
C GLY A 36 8.28 -12.88 7.48
N GLU A 37 8.44 -12.37 6.27
CA GLU A 37 9.48 -11.39 5.95
C GLU A 37 9.12 -9.99 6.45
N ILE A 38 7.85 -9.61 6.36
CA ILE A 38 7.35 -8.34 6.96
C ILE A 38 7.59 -8.34 8.47
N ALA A 39 7.28 -9.45 9.14
CA ALA A 39 7.49 -9.62 10.59
C ALA A 39 8.96 -9.42 10.96
N GLN A 40 9.87 -10.05 10.20
CA GLN A 40 11.31 -9.94 10.44
C GLN A 40 11.82 -8.50 10.23
N ARG A 41 11.49 -7.88 9.10
CA ARG A 41 11.98 -6.55 8.74
C ARG A 41 11.48 -5.45 9.69
N LEU A 42 10.27 -5.61 10.25
CA LEU A 42 9.68 -4.65 11.20
C LEU A 42 9.83 -5.06 12.67
N ALA A 43 10.53 -6.17 12.96
CA ALA A 43 10.68 -6.74 14.30
C ALA A 43 9.34 -6.93 15.04
N LEU A 44 8.30 -7.35 14.32
CA LEU A 44 6.96 -7.60 14.87
C LEU A 44 6.78 -9.08 15.19
N SER A 45 6.03 -9.38 16.26
CA SER A 45 5.60 -10.75 16.52
C SER A 45 4.62 -11.22 15.43
N PRO A 46 4.57 -12.53 15.11
CA PRO A 46 3.62 -13.05 14.12
C PRO A 46 2.15 -12.75 14.44
N SER A 47 1.79 -12.75 15.72
CA SER A 47 0.43 -12.43 16.18
C SER A 47 0.08 -10.95 15.99
N SER A 48 0.99 -10.04 16.36
CA SER A 48 0.81 -8.59 16.17
C SER A 48 0.73 -8.26 14.67
N LEU A 49 1.61 -8.82 13.85
CA LEU A 49 1.56 -8.62 12.41
C LEU A 49 0.23 -9.11 11.81
N SER A 50 -0.22 -10.31 12.19
CA SER A 50 -1.48 -10.86 11.69
C SER A 50 -2.68 -9.95 12.02
N PHE A 51 -2.70 -9.37 13.22
CA PHE A 51 -3.70 -8.39 13.63
C PHE A 51 -3.65 -7.13 12.74
N HIS A 52 -2.46 -6.55 12.56
CA HIS A 52 -2.28 -5.37 11.71
C HIS A 52 -2.64 -5.61 10.24
N LEU A 53 -2.24 -6.76 9.67
CA LEU A 53 -2.56 -7.12 8.29
C LEU A 53 -4.05 -7.38 8.09
N LYS A 54 -4.74 -7.95 9.10
CA LYS A 54 -6.20 -8.12 9.06
C LYS A 54 -6.92 -6.76 8.99
N ASP A 55 -6.54 -5.81 9.84
CA ASP A 55 -7.11 -4.45 9.83
C ASP A 55 -6.86 -3.72 8.51
N LEU A 56 -5.64 -3.81 7.98
CA LEU A 56 -5.28 -3.21 6.70
C LEU A 56 -6.04 -3.88 5.54
N SER A 57 -6.27 -5.20 5.60
CA SER A 57 -7.03 -5.92 4.57
C SER A 57 -8.51 -5.56 4.62
N HIS A 58 -9.08 -5.39 5.81
CA HIS A 58 -10.47 -4.96 6.00
C HIS A 58 -10.76 -3.53 5.54
N THR A 59 -9.72 -2.72 5.36
CA THR A 59 -9.82 -1.35 4.82
C THR A 59 -9.37 -1.28 3.36
N GLU A 60 -9.17 -2.44 2.73
CA GLU A 60 -8.74 -2.60 1.35
C GLU A 60 -7.37 -1.98 1.02
N LEU A 61 -6.60 -1.54 2.01
CA LEU A 61 -5.28 -0.93 1.80
C LEU A 61 -4.20 -1.96 1.43
N VAL A 62 -4.39 -3.22 1.81
CA VAL A 62 -3.51 -4.32 1.42
C VAL A 62 -4.31 -5.50 0.91
N LYS A 63 -3.73 -6.26 -0.03
CA LYS A 63 -4.34 -7.46 -0.60
C LYS A 63 -3.48 -8.69 -0.28
N PRO A 64 -4.04 -9.73 0.36
CA PRO A 64 -3.39 -11.02 0.49
C PRO A 64 -3.52 -11.83 -0.81
N ARG A 65 -2.46 -12.54 -1.18
CA ARG A 65 -2.42 -13.49 -2.29
C ARG A 65 -1.78 -14.79 -1.81
N GLN A 66 -2.48 -15.90 -1.97
CA GLN A 66 -1.92 -17.22 -1.66
C GLN A 66 -0.89 -17.63 -2.71
N GLN A 67 0.29 -18.06 -2.26
CA GLN A 67 1.37 -18.56 -3.10
C GLN A 67 2.00 -19.80 -2.46
N GLY A 68 1.47 -20.97 -2.82
CA GLY A 68 1.86 -22.24 -2.24
C GLY A 68 1.50 -22.33 -0.75
N ARG A 69 2.53 -22.36 0.10
CA ARG A 69 2.37 -22.41 1.57
C ARG A 69 2.42 -21.05 2.24
N PHE A 70 2.69 -19.99 1.49
CA PHE A 70 2.87 -18.64 2.00
C PHE A 70 1.75 -17.72 1.52
N VAL A 71 1.38 -16.76 2.37
CA VAL A 71 0.53 -15.64 1.98
C VAL A 71 1.43 -14.43 1.71
N ILE A 72 1.38 -13.94 0.48
CA ILE A 72 2.06 -12.73 0.04
C ILE A 72 1.10 -11.55 0.19
N TYR A 73 1.55 -10.48 0.82
CA TYR A 73 0.78 -9.24 0.95
C TYR A 73 1.32 -8.20 -0.02
N THR A 74 0.41 -7.45 -0.64
CA THR A 74 0.71 -6.36 -1.57
C THR A 74 -0.04 -5.11 -1.14
N ALA A 75 0.49 -3.92 -1.43
CA ALA A 75 -0.25 -2.67 -1.25
C ALA A 75 -1.34 -2.58 -2.32
N ASN A 76 -2.52 -2.10 -1.95
CA ASN A 76 -3.58 -1.82 -2.91
C ASN A 76 -3.50 -0.35 -3.37
N PHE A 77 -2.80 -0.12 -4.48
CA PHE A 77 -2.59 1.22 -5.02
C PHE A 77 -3.90 1.92 -5.40
N ASP A 78 -4.87 1.19 -5.97
CA ASP A 78 -6.17 1.76 -6.35
C ASP A 78 -6.92 2.34 -5.13
N ALA A 79 -6.88 1.63 -4.00
CA ALA A 79 -7.50 2.11 -2.76
C ALA A 79 -6.78 3.35 -2.20
N MET A 80 -5.45 3.39 -2.31
CA MET A 80 -4.68 4.56 -1.87
C MET A 80 -4.91 5.78 -2.77
N VAL A 81 -4.93 5.59 -4.10
CA VAL A 81 -5.27 6.66 -5.06
C VAL A 81 -6.68 7.16 -4.82
N GLY A 82 -7.65 6.26 -4.58
CA GLY A 82 -9.01 6.63 -4.22
C GLY A 82 -9.11 7.40 -2.91
N LEU A 83 -8.32 7.02 -1.90
CA LEU A 83 -8.26 7.70 -0.61
C LEU A 83 -7.70 9.13 -0.75
N ILE A 84 -6.57 9.27 -1.45
CA ILE A 84 -5.97 10.58 -1.73
C ILE A 84 -6.95 11.43 -2.56
N GLY A 85 -7.53 10.86 -3.60
CA GLY A 85 -8.52 11.53 -4.46
C GLY A 85 -9.68 12.10 -3.65
N PHE A 86 -10.25 11.32 -2.73
CA PHE A 86 -11.32 11.77 -1.83
C PHE A 86 -10.86 12.92 -0.93
N LEU A 87 -9.64 12.87 -0.38
CA LEU A 87 -9.11 13.93 0.47
C LEU A 87 -8.82 15.23 -0.30
N THR A 88 -8.46 15.11 -1.57
CA THR A 88 -8.19 16.24 -2.45
C THR A 88 -9.44 16.75 -3.19
N GLU A 89 -10.57 16.07 -3.07
CA GLU A 89 -11.83 16.48 -3.68
C GLU A 89 -12.27 17.84 -3.09
N ASN A 90 -12.47 18.84 -3.95
CA ASN A 90 -12.72 20.23 -3.56
C ASN A 90 -11.59 20.93 -2.78
N CYS A 91 -10.38 20.34 -2.77
CA CYS A 91 -9.19 21.07 -2.33
C CYS A 91 -9.06 22.36 -3.18
N CYS A 92 -8.63 23.46 -2.55
CA CYS A 92 -8.52 24.79 -3.15
C CYS A 92 -9.76 25.27 -3.94
N ALA A 93 -10.96 25.02 -3.41
CA ALA A 93 -12.24 25.43 -4.02
C ALA A 93 -12.49 24.83 -5.42
N GLY A 94 -11.93 23.65 -5.70
CA GLY A 94 -12.10 22.96 -6.99
C GLY A 94 -11.08 23.39 -8.05
N ALA A 95 -10.11 24.24 -7.71
CA ALA A 95 -8.91 24.37 -8.52
C ALA A 95 -8.08 23.08 -8.45
N ALA A 96 -7.32 22.78 -9.50
CA ALA A 96 -6.45 21.60 -9.51
C ALA A 96 -5.35 21.76 -8.44
N CYS A 97 -5.55 21.15 -7.28
CA CYS A 97 -4.51 20.96 -6.26
C CYS A 97 -3.96 19.54 -6.43
N ALA A 98 -3.52 19.23 -7.64
CA ALA A 98 -2.93 17.95 -7.90
C ALA A 98 -1.48 17.96 -7.40
N VAL A 99 -1.10 16.87 -6.76
CA VAL A 99 0.29 16.41 -6.75
C VAL A 99 0.51 15.87 -8.17
N ASP A 100 0.64 16.77 -9.15
CA ASP A 100 0.67 16.45 -10.59
C ASP A 100 1.89 15.58 -10.99
N ASP A 101 2.87 15.44 -10.09
CA ASP A 101 4.07 14.62 -10.27
C ASP A 101 4.12 13.44 -9.27
N LEU A 102 3.03 12.68 -9.10
CA LEU A 102 3.19 11.31 -8.62
C LEU A 102 3.74 10.50 -9.78
N PRO A 103 5.04 10.11 -9.79
CA PRO A 103 5.57 9.27 -10.84
C PRO A 103 4.68 8.03 -10.92
N ASP A 104 4.25 7.72 -12.14
CA ASP A 104 3.41 6.58 -12.45
C ASP A 104 4.08 5.33 -11.87
N CYS A 105 3.63 4.92 -10.68
CA CYS A 105 4.33 3.96 -9.83
C CYS A 105 4.36 2.55 -10.47
N CYS A 106 3.73 2.40 -11.63
CA CYS A 106 3.47 1.14 -12.31
C CYS A 106 3.74 1.14 -13.82
N THR A 107 4.35 2.16 -14.45
CA THR A 107 4.74 2.06 -15.87
C THR A 107 6.24 1.94 -16.11
N LYS A 108 6.62 0.66 -16.24
CA LYS A 108 7.73 0.08 -17.00
C LYS A 108 8.99 -0.28 -16.18
N PRO A 109 9.46 -1.55 -16.24
CA PRO A 109 10.79 -1.87 -15.74
C PRO A 109 11.81 -1.12 -16.58
N ALA A 110 12.75 -0.45 -15.90
CA ALA A 110 13.96 0.05 -16.52
C ALA A 110 14.61 -1.11 -17.28
N LYS A 111 14.66 -1.02 -18.61
CA LYS A 111 15.43 -1.97 -19.42
C LYS A 111 16.87 -1.88 -18.94
N ALA A 112 17.32 -2.94 -18.29
CA ALA A 112 18.73 -3.24 -18.11
C ALA A 112 19.39 -3.29 -19.49
N SER A 113 20.59 -2.73 -19.53
CA SER A 113 21.61 -2.84 -20.57
C SER A 113 21.70 -4.23 -21.18
N ASP A 114 21.62 -4.29 -22.51
CA ASP A 114 22.36 -5.23 -23.37
C ASP A 114 22.83 -4.35 -24.55
N GLU A 115 24.13 -4.03 -24.63
CA GLU A 115 25.12 -4.79 -25.41
C GLU A 115 24.89 -4.59 -26.93
N GLN A 116 25.79 -3.83 -27.60
CA GLN A 116 26.65 -4.32 -28.69
C GLN A 116 27.41 -3.17 -29.41
N CYS A 117 28.72 -3.39 -29.51
CA CYS A 117 29.76 -2.81 -30.40
C CYS A 117 30.20 -1.34 -30.21
#